data_AF-A0A261QEL8-F1
#
_entry.id   AF-A0A261QEL8-F1
#
_cell.length_a   1.000
_cell.length_b   1.000
_cell.length_c   1.000
_cell.angle_alpha   90.00
_cell.angle_beta   90.00
_cell.angle_gamma   90.00
#
_symmetry.space_group_name_H-M   'P 1'
#
loop_
_entity.id
_entity.type
_entity.pdbx_description
1 polymer ?
#
loop_
_entity_poly.entity_id
_entity_poly.type
_entity_poly.pdbx_seq_one_letter_code
_entity_poly.pdbx_strand_id
1 'polypeptide(L)' 'MNTNDKDMQAFNGSMASDLEEMKLLGKQMERQRTNQELKQKKRQPDPVQFKPQDQDEIK' A
#
# COMPACT_ATOMS: atom_id res chain seq x y z
N MET A 1 -13.90 18.83 29.03
CA MET A 1 -13.38 18.45 27.70
C MET A 1 -11.93 18.90 27.67
N ASN A 2 -10.97 17.97 27.81
CA ASN A 2 -9.54 18.29 27.72
C ASN A 2 -9.12 18.06 26.26
N THR A 3 -8.77 19.13 25.57
CA THR A 3 -8.24 19.09 24.21
C THR A 3 -6.75 18.78 24.28
N ASN A 4 -6.40 17.49 24.20
CA ASN A 4 -5.02 17.05 24.02
C ASN A 4 -4.63 17.24 22.55
N ASP A 5 -4.42 18.49 22.15
CA ASP A 5 -4.01 18.91 20.81
C ASP A 5 -2.50 18.72 20.56
N LYS A 6 -1.92 17.57 20.99
CA LYS A 6 -0.48 17.29 20.80
C LYS A 6 -0.14 16.18 19.83
N ASP A 7 -1.12 15.41 19.35
CA ASP A 7 -0.87 14.28 18.45
C ASP A 7 -1.37 14.53 17.01
N MET A 8 -1.63 15.79 16.64
CA MET A 8 -1.96 16.19 15.26
C MET A 8 -0.70 16.39 14.38
N GLN A 9 0.16 15.38 14.30
CA GLN A 9 0.99 15.23 13.11
C GLN A 9 0.38 14.16 12.22
N ALA A 10 -0.80 14.48 11.68
CA ALA A 10 -1.18 13.88 10.41
C ALA A 10 -0.24 14.47 9.35
N PHE A 11 0.94 13.86 9.17
CA PHE A 11 1.83 14.18 8.06
C PHE A 11 1.24 13.52 6.80
N ASN A 12 0.11 14.06 6.36
CA ASN A 12 -0.57 13.72 5.12
C ASN A 12 0.30 14.18 3.93
N GLY A 13 1.41 13.49 3.69
CA GLY A 13 2.32 13.78 2.59
C GLY A 13 3.58 12.92 2.49
N SER A 14 4.03 12.25 3.55
CA SER A 14 5.21 11.37 3.49
C SER A 14 4.81 9.90 3.54
N MET A 15 5.35 9.10 2.61
CA MET A 15 5.15 7.64 2.57
C MET A 15 5.72 6.92 3.81
N ALA A 16 6.64 7.57 4.54
CA ALA A 16 7.16 7.14 5.83
C ALA A 16 7.41 8.39 6.70
N SER A 17 7.22 8.27 8.00
CA SER A 17 7.42 9.33 8.98
C SER A 17 8.88 9.48 9.42
N ASP A 18 9.65 8.39 9.41
CA ASP A 18 11.09 8.40 9.74
C ASP A 18 11.90 7.30 9.03
N LEU A 19 13.23 7.30 9.27
CA LEU A 19 14.17 6.34 8.68
C LEU A 19 13.99 4.90 9.20
N GLU A 20 13.58 4.74 10.45
CA GLU A 20 13.37 3.42 11.04
C GLU A 20 12.10 2.78 10.48
N GLU A 21 11.04 3.55 10.28
CA GLU A 21 9.84 3.13 9.58
C GLU A 21 10.16 2.74 8.13
N MET A 22 10.96 3.53 7.40
CA MET A 22 11.39 3.19 6.05
C MET A 22 12.11 1.82 6.00
N LYS A 23 13.02 1.55 6.94
CA LYS A 23 13.72 0.26 7.04
C LYS A 23 12.78 -0.89 7.35
N LEU A 24 11.81 -0.66 8.25
CA LEU A 24 10.84 -1.68 8.63
C LEU A 24 9.94 -2.04 7.44
N LEU A 25 9.43 -1.03 6.72
CA LEU A 25 8.64 -1.21 5.50
C LEU A 25 9.43 -1.94 4.42
N GLY A 26 10.71 -1.61 4.23
CA GLY A 26 11.61 -2.33 3.32
C GLY A 26 11.69 -3.82 3.63
N LYS A 27 11.93 -4.18 4.91
CA LYS A 27 11.95 -5.58 5.36
C LYS A 27 10.61 -6.30 5.18
N GLN A 28 9.49 -5.59 5.32
CA GLN A 28 8.17 -6.15 5.05
C GLN A 28 7.98 -6.43 3.55
N MET A 29 8.48 -5.55 2.68
CA MET A 29 8.41 -5.74 1.23
C MET A 29 9.26 -6.91 0.73
N GLU A 30 10.39 -7.24 1.37
CA GLU A 30 11.22 -8.40 0.99
C GLU A 30 10.47 -9.73 1.01
N ARG A 31 9.38 -9.83 1.79
CA ARG A 31 8.55 -11.04 1.88
C ARG A 31 7.42 -11.06 0.86
N GLN A 32 7.18 -9.95 0.17
CA GLN A 32 6.14 -9.83 -0.85
C GLN A 32 6.65 -10.33 -2.20
N ARG A 33 5.79 -11.06 -2.92
CA ARG A 33 6.14 -11.57 -4.24
C ARG A 33 5.86 -10.52 -5.30
N THR A 34 6.72 -10.46 -6.31
CA THR A 34 6.46 -9.60 -7.47
C THR A 34 5.38 -10.19 -8.36
N ASN A 35 4.74 -9.35 -9.18
CA ASN A 35 3.76 -9.81 -10.18
C ASN A 35 4.35 -10.84 -11.15
N GLN A 36 5.64 -10.76 -11.46
CA GLN A 36 6.32 -11.75 -12.32
C GLN A 36 6.41 -13.11 -11.63
N GLU A 37 6.81 -13.14 -10.36
CA GLU A 37 6.88 -14.37 -9.56
C GLU A 37 5.52 -15.03 -9.34
N LEU A 38 4.47 -14.21 -9.17
CA LEU A 38 3.10 -14.70 -9.08
C LEU A 38 2.66 -15.36 -10.39
N LYS A 39 2.92 -14.71 -11.54
CA LYS A 39 2.62 -15.26 -12.88
C LYS A 39 3.33 -16.59 -13.13
N GLN A 40 4.61 -16.69 -12.81
CA GLN A 40 5.39 -17.94 -12.94
C GLN A 40 4.77 -19.09 -12.11
N LYS A 41 4.21 -18.77 -10.94
CA LYS A 41 3.56 -19.73 -10.05
C LYS A 41 2.05 -19.90 -10.32
N LYS A 42 1.53 -19.37 -11.44
CA LYS A 42 0.10 -19.37 -11.80
C LYS A 42 -0.81 -18.80 -10.69
N ARG A 43 -0.30 -17.81 -9.94
CA ARG A 43 -1.05 -17.08 -8.92
C ARG A 43 -1.42 -15.70 -9.44
N GLN A 44 -2.55 -15.19 -8.99
CA GLN A 44 -2.95 -13.80 -9.24
C GLN A 44 -2.64 -12.96 -8.01
N PRO A 45 -2.33 -11.65 -8.20
CA PRO A 45 -2.23 -10.72 -7.09
C PRO A 45 -3.59 -10.56 -6.39
N ASP A 46 -3.60 -9.76 -5.33
CA ASP A 46 -4.80 -9.41 -4.57
C ASP A 46 -5.99 -9.02 -5.47
N PRO A 47 -7.23 -9.14 -4.97
CA PRO A 47 -8.44 -9.03 -5.76
C PRO A 47 -8.42 -7.82 -6.68
N VAL A 48 -8.71 -8.06 -7.96
CA VAL A 48 -8.78 -6.98 -8.94
C VAL A 48 -9.95 -6.07 -8.54
N GLN A 49 -9.65 -4.80 -8.22
CA GLN A 49 -10.63 -3.83 -7.76
C GLN A 49 -11.73 -3.56 -8.81
N PHE A 50 -11.37 -3.58 -10.09
CA PHE A 50 -12.28 -3.38 -11.23
C PHE A 50 -12.00 -4.43 -12.31
N LYS A 51 -13.03 -5.05 -12.86
CA LYS A 51 -12.88 -5.86 -14.06
C LYS A 51 -12.54 -4.95 -15.24
N PRO A 52 -11.84 -5.44 -16.27
CA PRO A 52 -11.59 -4.67 -17.49
C PRO A 52 -12.88 -4.11 -18.13
N GLN A 53 -13.99 -4.84 -17.97
CA GLN A 53 -15.33 -4.46 -18.44
C GLN A 53 -15.89 -3.23 -17.70
N ASP A 54 -15.50 -3.03 -16.44
CA ASP A 54 -15.95 -1.92 -15.61
C ASP A 54 -15.27 -0.59 -16.02
N GLN A 55 -14.19 -0.63 -16.83
CA GLN A 55 -13.47 0.55 -17.30
C GLN A 55 -14.16 1.25 -18.48
N ASP A 56 -14.98 0.53 -19.26
CA ASP A 56 -15.70 1.08 -20.40
C ASP A 56 -16.97 1.84 -19.98
N GLU A 57 -17.45 1.65 -18.75
CA GLU A 57 -18.63 2.32 -18.18
C GLU A 57 -18.31 3.67 -17.52
N ILE A 58 -17.03 4.04 -17.38
CA ILE A 58 -16.56 5.32 -16.78
C ILE A 58 -16.29 6.37 -17.88
N LYS A 59 -17.06 6.37 -18.98
CA LYS A 59 -16.96 7.37 -20.06
C LYS A 59 -18.16 8.30 -20.10
#